data_AF-A0A4Y1QW76-F1
#
_entry.id   AF-A0A4Y1QW76-F1
#
_cell.length_a   1.000
_cell.length_b   1.000
_cell.length_c   1.000
_cell.angle_alpha   90.00
_cell.angle_beta   90.00
_cell.angle_gamma   90.00
#
_symmetry.space_group_name_H-M   'P 1'
#
loop_
_entity.id
_entity.type
_entity.pdbx_description
1 polymer ?
#
loop_
_entity_poly.entity_id
_entity_poly.type
_entity_poly.pdbx_seq_one_letter_code
_entity_poly.pdbx_strand_id
1 'polypeptide(L)'
;MVTGNEIKFSHMWKKIHQAFCERAIGSTRTEMALSSRWKVLNKELGKWRNALAKAIDNQRSGENLSNEIIQAQMWFGATGQGKKSFNHTHCWEVVKTCKRFQIIPTGPTVVLNETPLHETPASDSPMDSR
;
A
#
# COMPACT_ATOMS: atom_id res chain seq x y z
N MET A 1 -21.60 32.19 10.89
CA MET A 1 -22.08 31.04 11.67
C MET A 1 -21.19 29.86 11.33
N VAL A 2 -20.45 29.33 12.31
CA VAL A 2 -19.62 28.12 12.12
C VAL A 2 -20.57 26.92 12.14
N THR A 3 -20.47 26.04 11.15
CA THR A 3 -21.39 24.90 11.02
C THR A 3 -20.98 23.77 11.97
N GLY A 4 -21.92 22.89 12.35
CA GLY A 4 -21.65 21.79 13.28
C GLY A 4 -20.54 20.81 12.82
N ASN A 5 -20.29 20.72 11.52
CA ASN A 5 -19.21 19.91 10.95
C ASN A 5 -17.82 20.53 11.16
N GLU A 6 -17.71 21.87 11.10
CA GLU A 6 -16.46 22.60 11.35
C GLU A 6 -16.04 22.49 12.82
N ILE A 7 -17.00 22.53 13.75
CA ILE A 7 -16.74 22.37 15.19
C ILE A 7 -16.16 20.99 15.49
N LYS A 8 -16.73 19.92 14.90
CA LYS A 8 -16.23 18.55 15.06
C LYS A 8 -14.82 18.39 14.47
N PHE A 9 -14.57 18.99 13.31
CA PHE A 9 -13.27 18.93 12.65
C PHE A 9 -12.18 19.65 13.45
N SER A 10 -12.46 20.85 13.96
CA SER A 10 -11.56 21.59 14.83
C SER A 10 -11.24 20.81 16.11
N HIS A 11 -12.25 20.25 16.77
CA HIS A 11 -12.05 19.49 18.00
C HIS A 11 -11.20 18.22 17.79
N MET A 12 -11.38 17.53 16.67
CA MET A 12 -10.54 16.39 16.30
C MET A 12 -9.07 16.80 16.14
N TRP A 13 -8.78 17.89 15.42
CA TRP A 13 -7.40 18.36 15.22
C TRP A 13 -6.74 18.84 16.49
N LYS A 14 -7.49 19.43 17.42
CA LYS A 14 -7.00 19.76 18.75
C LYS A 14 -6.49 18.53 19.51
N LYS A 15 -7.23 17.41 19.48
CA LYS A 15 -6.79 16.13 20.08
C LYS A 15 -5.54 15.57 19.42
N ILE A 16 -5.48 15.61 18.08
CA ILE A 16 -4.32 15.14 17.32
C ILE A 16 -3.08 16.00 17.64
N HIS A 17 -3.25 17.31 17.71
CA HIS A 17 -2.17 18.26 18.04
C HIS A 17 -1.65 18.06 19.46
N GLN A 18 -2.55 17.84 20.43
CA GLN A 18 -2.15 17.51 21.80
C GLN A 18 -1.28 16.25 21.85
N ALA A 19 -1.75 15.15 21.26
CA ALA A 19 -0.99 13.90 21.21
C ALA A 19 0.34 14.05 20.46
N PHE A 20 0.38 14.93 19.45
CA PHE A 20 1.60 15.25 18.73
C PHE A 20 2.59 16.02 19.61
N CYS A 21 2.14 17.04 20.35
CA CYS A 21 3.00 17.80 21.28
C CYS A 21 3.56 16.95 22.41
N GLU A 22 2.79 16.00 22.93
CA GLU A 22 3.24 15.04 23.95
C GLU A 22 4.40 14.16 23.44
N ARG A 23 4.42 13.83 22.15
CA ARG A 23 5.47 12.99 21.53
C ARG A 23 6.62 13.79 20.92
N ALA A 24 6.35 15.00 20.42
CA ALA A 24 7.31 15.86 19.75
C ALA A 24 7.67 17.07 20.63
N ILE A 25 8.38 16.79 21.73
CA ILE A 25 8.81 17.80 22.69
C ILE A 25 9.60 18.89 21.95
N GLY A 26 9.21 20.15 22.15
CA GLY A 26 9.85 21.32 21.52
C GLY A 26 9.33 21.68 20.13
N SER A 27 8.36 20.96 19.58
CA SER A 27 7.75 21.33 18.30
C SER A 27 6.84 22.56 18.41
N THR A 28 7.02 23.52 17.49
CA THR A 28 6.19 24.73 17.34
C THR A 28 5.05 24.60 16.32
N ARG A 29 4.82 23.39 15.79
CA ARG A 29 3.78 23.15 14.77
C ARG A 29 2.38 23.37 15.34
N THR A 30 1.52 24.02 14.54
CA THR A 30 0.13 24.31 14.89
C THR A 30 -0.83 23.23 14.38
N GLU A 31 -2.06 23.20 14.91
CA GLU A 31 -3.17 22.37 14.40
C GLU A 31 -3.38 22.56 12.89
N MET A 32 -3.31 23.81 12.41
CA MET A 32 -3.45 24.14 10.99
C MET A 32 -2.30 23.55 10.15
N ALA A 33 -1.08 23.58 10.68
CA ALA A 33 0.07 22.98 9.98
C ALA A 33 -0.10 21.46 9.87
N LEU A 34 -0.50 20.79 10.96
CA LEU A 34 -0.73 19.34 10.97
C LEU A 34 -1.86 18.93 10.01
N SER A 35 -3.00 19.63 10.08
CA SER A 35 -4.15 19.34 9.21
C SER A 35 -3.86 19.57 7.73
N SER A 36 -3.16 20.67 7.40
CA SER A 36 -2.74 20.96 6.03
C SER A 36 -1.79 19.90 5.49
N ARG A 37 -0.78 19.49 6.29
CA ARG A 37 0.15 18.43 5.91
C ARG A 37 -0.54 17.07 5.74
N TRP A 38 -1.45 16.73 6.64
CA TRP A 38 -2.24 15.51 6.52
C TRP A 38 -3.10 15.50 5.27
N LYS A 39 -3.74 16.62 4.90
CA LYS A 39 -4.56 16.72 3.67
C LYS A 39 -3.75 16.34 2.43
N VAL A 40 -2.52 16.85 2.32
CA VAL A 40 -1.61 16.53 1.20
C VAL A 40 -1.21 15.05 1.26
N LEU A 41 -0.68 14.59 2.40
CA LEU A 41 -0.20 13.22 2.57
C LEU A 41 -1.31 12.19 2.31
N ASN A 42 -2.50 12.42 2.86
CA ASN A 42 -3.67 11.56 2.69
C ASN A 42 -4.10 11.44 1.22
N LYS A 43 -3.96 12.52 0.42
CA LYS A 43 -4.21 12.48 -1.03
C LYS A 43 -3.16 11.62 -1.73
N GLU A 44 -1.89 11.74 -1.35
CA GLU A 44 -0.80 10.95 -1.94
C GLU A 44 -0.91 9.46 -1.60
N LEU A 45 -1.25 9.13 -0.35
CA LEU A 45 -1.53 7.77 0.10
C LEU A 45 -2.69 7.13 -0.68
N GLY A 46 -3.75 7.91 -0.97
CA GLY A 46 -4.86 7.43 -1.81
C GLY A 46 -4.45 7.14 -3.25
N LYS A 47 -3.59 7.97 -3.83
CA LYS A 47 -3.02 7.73 -5.18
C LYS A 47 -2.12 6.49 -5.19
N TRP A 48 -1.27 6.36 -4.18
CA TRP A 48 -0.39 5.20 -4.02
C TRP A 48 -1.18 3.90 -3.88
N ARG A 49 -2.24 3.88 -3.06
CA ARG A 49 -3.18 2.75 -2.99
C ARG A 49 -3.74 2.36 -4.36
N ASN A 50 -4.19 3.34 -5.15
CA ASN A 50 -4.75 3.05 -6.47
C ASN A 50 -3.69 2.51 -7.44
N ALA A 51 -2.45 2.98 -7.34
CA ALA A 51 -1.33 2.47 -8.14
C ALA A 51 -0.97 1.03 -7.75
N LEU A 52 -0.97 0.70 -6.45
CA LEU A 52 -0.79 -0.66 -5.97
C LEU A 52 -1.93 -1.59 -6.42
N ALA A 53 -3.18 -1.15 -6.32
CA ALA A 53 -4.32 -1.94 -6.78
C ALA A 53 -4.18 -2.30 -8.27
N LYS A 54 -3.77 -1.32 -9.11
CA LYS A 54 -3.49 -1.56 -10.53
C LYS A 54 -2.32 -2.51 -10.77
N ALA A 55 -1.27 -2.44 -9.96
CA ALA A 55 -0.14 -3.37 -10.06
C ALA A 55 -0.58 -4.80 -9.73
N ILE A 56 -1.34 -4.97 -8.65
CA ILE A 56 -1.90 -6.26 -8.22
C ILE A 56 -2.83 -6.84 -9.28
N ASP A 57 -3.75 -6.04 -9.82
CA ASP A 57 -4.68 -6.50 -10.87
C ASP A 57 -3.96 -6.89 -12.18
N ASN A 58 -2.77 -6.35 -12.43
CA ASN A 58 -1.96 -6.66 -13.61
C ASN A 58 -0.95 -7.80 -13.39
N GLN A 59 -0.87 -8.37 -12.19
CA GLN A 59 0.12 -9.37 -11.83
C GLN A 59 -0.08 -10.64 -12.66
N ARG A 60 0.94 -10.98 -13.46
CA ARG A 60 0.98 -12.25 -14.19
C ARG A 60 1.50 -13.35 -13.28
N SER A 61 1.07 -14.58 -13.50
CA SER A 61 1.50 -15.73 -12.69
C SER A 61 3.04 -15.83 -12.67
N GLY A 62 3.63 -15.68 -11.47
CA GLY A 62 5.07 -15.76 -11.24
C GLY A 62 5.77 -14.47 -10.79
N GLU A 63 5.09 -13.32 -10.74
CA GLU A 63 5.69 -12.08 -10.21
C GLU A 63 5.66 -12.02 -8.68
N ASN A 64 6.76 -11.53 -8.07
CA ASN A 64 6.90 -11.39 -6.62
C ASN A 64 6.55 -9.98 -6.12
N LEU A 65 6.48 -9.80 -4.79
CA LEU A 65 6.15 -8.52 -4.15
C LEU A 65 7.07 -7.35 -4.56
N SER A 66 8.33 -7.62 -4.89
CA SER A 66 9.26 -6.58 -5.38
C SER A 66 8.80 -6.03 -6.74
N ASN A 67 8.28 -6.89 -7.60
CA ASN A 67 7.75 -6.47 -8.90
C ASN A 67 6.48 -5.62 -8.74
N GLU A 68 5.61 -5.95 -7.78
CA GLU A 68 4.42 -5.15 -7.47
C GLU A 68 4.78 -3.72 -7.04
N ILE A 69 5.79 -3.55 -6.17
CA ILE A 69 6.23 -2.21 -5.73
C ILE A 69 6.83 -1.41 -6.89
N ILE A 70 7.63 -2.04 -7.74
CA ILE A 70 8.21 -1.39 -8.93
C ILE A 70 7.10 -0.96 -9.89
N GLN A 71 6.14 -1.85 -10.19
CA GLN A 71 5.00 -1.53 -11.04
C GLN A 71 4.13 -0.42 -10.44
N ALA A 72 3.88 -0.44 -9.12
CA ALA A 72 3.13 0.60 -8.44
C ALA A 72 3.83 1.97 -8.50
N GLN A 73 5.17 2.00 -8.40
CA GLN A 73 5.95 3.23 -8.60
C GLN A 73 5.78 3.79 -10.01
N MET A 74 5.81 2.92 -11.03
CA MET A 74 5.56 3.33 -12.43
C MET A 74 4.15 3.90 -12.61
N TRP A 75 3.12 3.22 -12.10
CA TRP A 75 1.74 3.69 -12.15
C TRP A 75 1.52 5.01 -11.40
N PHE A 76 2.20 5.18 -10.26
CA PHE A 76 2.16 6.41 -9.48
C PHE A 76 2.82 7.58 -10.24
N GLY A 77 3.98 7.35 -10.84
CA GLY A 77 4.71 8.35 -11.64
C GLY A 77 3.96 8.76 -12.91
N ALA A 78 3.36 7.80 -13.62
CA ALA A 78 2.59 8.06 -14.84
C ALA A 78 1.33 8.91 -14.60
N THR A 79 0.78 8.89 -13.38
CA THR A 79 -0.39 9.69 -12.98
C THR A 79 -0.02 10.97 -12.22
N GLY A 80 1.28 11.23 -12.02
CA GLY A 80 1.80 12.34 -11.22
C GLY A 80 2.00 13.63 -12.02
N GLN A 81 1.40 14.73 -11.56
CA GLN A 81 1.72 16.10 -11.99
C GLN A 81 3.11 16.54 -11.46
N GLY A 82 4.18 15.86 -11.88
CA GLY A 82 5.58 16.23 -11.59
C GLY A 82 6.31 15.43 -10.51
N LYS A 83 5.66 14.48 -9.81
CA LYS A 83 6.35 13.55 -8.89
C LYS A 83 6.66 12.23 -9.61
N LYS A 84 7.95 11.86 -9.64
CA LYS A 84 8.45 10.65 -10.31
C LYS A 84 8.28 9.37 -9.48
N SER A 85 8.23 9.48 -8.16
CA SER A 85 8.17 8.35 -7.23
C SER A 85 7.38 8.68 -5.97
N PHE A 86 6.81 7.65 -5.36
CA PHE A 86 6.24 7.69 -4.03
C PHE A 86 7.33 7.48 -2.98
N ASN A 87 7.51 8.48 -2.10
CA ASN A 87 8.61 8.52 -1.12
C ASN A 87 8.12 8.42 0.33
N HIS A 88 6.84 8.10 0.56
CA HIS A 88 6.22 8.03 1.89
C HIS A 88 5.94 6.59 2.33
N THR A 89 6.87 5.67 2.06
CA THR A 89 6.75 4.23 2.37
C THR A 89 6.49 3.97 3.85
N HIS A 90 7.20 4.65 4.77
CA HIS A 90 6.92 4.47 6.20
C HIS A 90 5.50 4.91 6.58
N CYS A 91 5.01 6.02 6.03
CA CYS A 91 3.63 6.45 6.25
C CYS A 91 2.63 5.45 5.68
N TRP A 92 2.95 4.83 4.53
CA TRP A 92 2.12 3.79 3.93
C TRP A 92 1.99 2.58 4.84
N GLU A 93 3.09 2.07 5.41
CA GLU A 93 3.07 0.92 6.32
C GLU A 93 2.15 1.15 7.53
N VAL A 94 2.09 2.38 8.04
CA VAL A 94 1.20 2.74 9.16
C VAL A 94 -0.28 2.73 8.75
N VAL A 95 -0.62 3.15 7.53
CA VAL A 95 -2.03 3.35 7.13
C VAL A 95 -2.62 2.21 6.31
N LYS A 96 -1.81 1.32 5.71
CA LYS A 96 -2.29 0.33 4.73
C LYS A 96 -3.34 -0.63 5.28
N THR A 97 -3.37 -0.83 6.59
CA THR A 97 -4.34 -1.68 7.29
C THR A 97 -5.65 -0.94 7.63
N CYS A 98 -5.71 0.38 7.50
CA CYS A 98 -6.92 1.15 7.74
C CYS A 98 -7.94 0.89 6.62
N LYS A 99 -9.22 0.71 6.96
CA LYS A 99 -10.32 0.42 5.99
C LYS A 99 -10.33 1.30 4.74
N ARG A 100 -9.95 2.58 4.87
CA ARG A 100 -9.86 3.53 3.76
C ARG A 100 -8.78 3.17 2.72
N PHE A 101 -7.67 2.59 3.18
CA PHE A 101 -6.48 2.32 2.38
C PHE A 101 -6.27 0.84 2.08
N GLN A 102 -7.08 -0.05 2.65
CA GLN A 102 -7.09 -1.46 2.29
C GLN A 102 -7.35 -1.62 0.79
N ILE A 103 -6.57 -2.51 0.17
CA ILE A 103 -6.74 -2.94 -1.21
C ILE A 103 -7.39 -4.32 -1.12
N ILE A 104 -8.55 -4.47 -1.73
CA ILE A 104 -9.24 -5.76 -1.84
C ILE A 104 -8.89 -6.28 -3.23
N PRO A 105 -8.11 -7.36 -3.35
CA PRO A 105 -7.84 -7.98 -4.64
C PRO A 105 -9.16 -8.43 -5.27
N THR A 106 -9.38 -8.08 -6.53
CA THR A 106 -10.62 -8.45 -7.25
C THR A 106 -10.49 -9.83 -7.91
N GLY A 107 -9.29 -10.42 -7.94
CA GLY A 107 -9.02 -11.74 -8.51
C GLY A 107 -9.04 -12.88 -7.48
N PRO A 108 -9.27 -14.14 -7.90
CA PRO A 108 -9.17 -15.29 -7.01
C PRO A 108 -7.75 -15.35 -6.40
N THR A 109 -7.67 -15.47 -5.08
CA THR A 109 -6.42 -15.71 -4.37
C THR A 109 -5.85 -17.03 -4.88
N VAL A 110 -4.84 -16.96 -5.75
CA VAL A 110 -4.06 -18.13 -6.13
C VAL A 110 -3.24 -18.50 -4.90
N VAL A 111 -3.81 -19.36 -4.05
CA VAL A 111 -3.04 -20.12 -3.07
C VAL A 111 -1.99 -20.87 -3.86
N LEU A 112 -0.72 -20.50 -3.68
CA LEU A 112 0.40 -21.31 -4.11
C LEU A 112 0.29 -22.62 -3.31
N ASN A 113 -0.42 -23.60 -3.86
CA ASN A 113 -0.25 -24.97 -3.41
C ASN A 113 1.17 -25.35 -3.84
N GLU A 114 2.08 -25.43 -2.88
CA GLU A 114 3.38 -26.05 -3.09
C GLU A 114 3.12 -27.50 -3.50
N THR A 115 3.10 -27.71 -4.80
CA THR A 115 2.92 -29.03 -5.39
C THR A 115 4.28 -29.70 -5.27
N PRO A 116 4.44 -30.81 -4.51
CA PRO A 116 5.72 -31.49 -4.41
C PRO A 116 6.16 -31.88 -5.82
N LEU A 117 7.36 -31.43 -6.19
CA LEU A 117 8.00 -31.76 -7.46
C LEU A 117 8.02 -33.28 -7.64
N HIS A 118 7.38 -33.72 -8.71
CA HIS A 118 7.33 -35.09 -9.20
C HIS A 118 8.72 -35.73 -9.18
N GLU A 119 8.96 -36.68 -8.28
CA GLU A 119 10.07 -37.62 -8.44
C GLU A 119 9.69 -38.61 -9.53
N THR A 120 10.39 -38.52 -10.66
CA THR A 120 10.33 -39.49 -11.75
C THR A 120 11.00 -40.80 -11.28
N PRO A 121 10.30 -41.94 -11.20
CA PRO A 121 10.96 -43.23 -11.05
C PRO A 121 11.61 -43.61 -12.38
N ALA A 122 12.86 -44.10 -12.29
CA ALA A 122 13.68 -44.48 -13.42
C ALA A 122 12.99 -45.50 -14.34
N SER A 123 13.21 -45.31 -15.64
CA SER A 123 12.81 -46.19 -16.73
C SER A 123 13.51 -47.54 -16.62
N ASP A 124 12.79 -48.60 -16.24
CA ASP A 124 13.25 -49.98 -16.45
C ASP A 124 12.80 -50.44 -17.84
N SER A 125 13.75 -50.45 -18.78
CA SER A 125 13.60 -51.10 -20.08
C SER A 125 13.71 -52.62 -19.89
N PRO A 126 12.80 -53.44 -20.45
CA PRO A 126 13.02 -54.87 -20.51
C PRO A 126 13.93 -55.17 -21.71
N MET A 127 15.19 -55.53 -21.44
CA MET A 127 15.91 -56.40 -22.36
C MET A 127 15.49 -57.81 -22.04
N ASP A 128 14.63 -58.39 -22.87
CA ASP A 128 14.57 -59.85 -22.96
C ASP A 128 14.95 -60.27 -24.38
N SER A 129 15.92 -61.18 -24.42
CA SER A 129 16.63 -61.63 -25.61
C SER A 129 16.27 -63.09 -25.88
N ARG A 130 15.70 -63.31 -27.07
CA ARG A 130 15.70 -64.55 -27.87
C ARG A 130 14.81 -65.71 -27.42
#